data_AF-A0A357D091-F1
#
_entry.id   AF-A0A357D091-F1
#
_cell.length_a   1.000
_cell.length_b   1.000
_cell.length_c   1.000
_cell.angle_alpha   90.00
_cell.angle_beta   90.00
_cell.angle_gamma   90.00
#
_symmetry.space_group_name_H-M   'P 1'
#
loop_
_entity.id
_entity.type
_entity.pdbx_description
1 polymer ?
#
loop_
_entity_poly.entity_id
_entity_poly.type
_entity_poly.pdbx_seq_one_letter_code
_entity_poly.pdbx_strand_id
1 'polypeptide(L)'
;YEKGLIYRGIRIINWCPHCLTTISDAEVEYEDQNGHFWHIRYPLSDGSGYVLLATTRPETMLGDTAVAVNPNDERYKSIIGKKVILPLVGREIPIVSDEYVEMDFGTGVVKITPAHDP
;
A
#
# COMPACT_ATOMS: atom_id res chain seq x y z
N TYR A 1 32.28 -3.49 12.49
CA TYR A 1 32.61 -3.21 11.08
C TYR A 1 33.36 -4.39 10.46
N GLU A 2 34.50 -4.79 11.04
CA GLU A 2 35.37 -5.88 10.52
C GLU A 2 34.69 -7.25 10.37
N LYS A 3 33.59 -7.50 11.08
CA LYS A 3 32.77 -8.73 10.94
C LYS A 3 31.72 -8.67 9.81
N GLY A 4 31.64 -7.59 9.04
CA GLY A 4 30.69 -7.44 7.93
C GLY A 4 29.22 -7.22 8.30
N LEU A 5 28.87 -7.19 9.59
CA LEU A 5 27.48 -7.06 10.06
C LEU A 5 26.93 -5.61 10.06
N ILE A 6 27.78 -4.62 9.77
CA ILE A 6 27.39 -3.20 9.76
C ILE A 6 27.41 -2.72 8.33
N TYR A 7 26.28 -2.18 7.87
CA TYR A 7 26.12 -1.62 6.53
C TYR A 7 25.46 -0.24 6.58
N ARG A 8 25.60 0.51 5.48
CA ARG A 8 24.83 1.73 5.21
C ARG A 8 24.11 1.53 3.88
N GLY A 9 22.80 1.72 3.89
CA GLY A 9 21.95 1.56 2.72
C GLY A 9 20.68 2.40 2.84
N ILE A 10 19.79 2.28 1.87
CA ILE A 10 18.48 2.94 1.88
C ILE A 10 17.45 1.88 2.27
N ARG A 11 16.70 2.17 3.34
CA ARG A 11 15.60 1.37 3.86
C ARG A 11 14.51 2.34 4.33
N ILE A 12 13.24 1.92 4.29
CA ILE A 12 12.20 2.64 5.02
C ILE A 12 12.52 2.61 6.52
N ILE A 13 12.22 3.71 7.20
CA ILE A 13 12.50 3.93 8.61
C ILE A 13 11.29 4.59 9.26
N ASN A 14 11.16 4.43 10.58
CA ASN A 14 10.24 5.26 11.34
C ASN A 14 10.90 6.64 11.53
N TRP A 15 10.24 7.69 11.06
CA TRP A 15 10.71 9.08 11.16
C TRP A 15 9.79 9.87 12.07
N CYS A 16 10.35 10.50 13.11
CA CYS A 16 9.60 11.40 13.97
C CYS A 16 9.72 12.84 13.47
N PRO A 17 8.63 13.46 12.96
CA PRO A 17 8.66 14.85 12.48
C PRO A 17 8.82 15.88 13.61
N HIS A 18 8.51 15.51 14.86
CA HIS A 18 8.71 16.38 16.01
C HIS A 18 10.17 16.39 16.47
N CYS A 19 10.78 15.21 16.62
CA CYS A 19 12.17 15.06 17.07
C CYS A 19 13.19 15.34 15.95
N LEU A 20 12.76 15.33 14.68
CA LEU A 20 13.60 15.49 13.49
C LEU A 20 14.70 14.41 13.40
N THR A 21 14.36 13.18 13.77
CA THR A 21 15.27 12.03 13.74
C THR A 21 14.54 10.73 13.44
N THR A 22 15.33 9.71 13.11
CA THR A 22 14.88 8.32 12.97
C THR A 22 14.65 7.70 14.34
N ILE A 23 13.62 6.87 14.48
CA ILE A 23 13.35 6.08 15.70
C ILE A 23 13.35 4.59 15.35
N SER A 24 13.78 3.77 16.31
CA SER A 24 13.72 2.31 16.19
C SER A 24 12.31 1.79 16.48
N ASP A 25 12.00 0.56 16.07
CA ASP A 25 10.71 -0.07 16.38
C ASP A 25 10.46 -0.17 17.91
N ALA A 26 11.53 -0.22 18.71
CA ALA A 26 11.45 -0.25 20.18
C ALA A 26 11.05 1.10 20.81
N GLU A 27 11.11 2.19 20.04
CA GLU A 27 10.74 3.54 20.46
C GLU A 27 9.36 3.97 19.91
N VAL A 28 8.68 3.08 19.17
CA VAL A 28 7.33 3.33 18.64
C VAL A 28 6.30 2.81 19.63
N GLU A 29 5.44 3.71 20.10
CA GLU A 29 4.28 3.37 20.91
C GLU A 29 3.01 3.42 20.05
N TYR A 30 2.14 2.43 20.20
CA TYR A 30 0.88 2.32 19.45
C TYR A 30 -0.28 2.73 20.33
N GLU A 31 -1.12 3.63 19.82
CA GLU A 31 -2.35 4.07 20.47
C GLU A 31 -3.51 3.99 19.49
N ASP A 32 -4.67 3.55 19.98
CA ASP A 32 -5.89 3.50 19.19
C ASP A 32 -6.43 4.93 18.97
N GLN A 33 -6.71 5.25 17.72
CA GLN A 33 -7.32 6.53 17.35
C GLN A 33 -8.51 6.32 16.43
N ASN A 34 -9.56 7.12 16.64
CA ASN A 34 -10.69 7.15 15.73
C ASN A 34 -10.25 7.72 14.38
N GLY A 35 -10.47 6.95 13.32
CA GLY A 35 -10.14 7.34 11.96
C GLY A 35 -11.31 7.14 11.01
N HIS A 36 -11.02 7.37 9.74
CA HIS A 36 -11.94 7.10 8.64
C HIS A 36 -11.40 5.98 7.78
N PHE A 37 -12.30 5.16 7.25
CA PHE A 37 -11.96 4.12 6.30
C PHE A 37 -12.56 4.44 4.93
N TRP A 38 -11.70 4.91 4.05
CA TRP A 38 -12.07 5.49 2.77
C TRP A 38 -12.19 4.43 1.70
N HIS A 39 -13.19 4.57 0.83
CA HIS A 39 -13.41 3.69 -0.31
C HIS A 39 -13.22 4.48 -1.60
N ILE A 40 -12.26 4.05 -2.43
CA ILE A 40 -11.75 4.83 -3.56
C ILE A 40 -11.76 3.96 -4.81
N ARG A 41 -12.26 4.50 -5.92
CA ARG A 41 -12.33 3.78 -7.19
C ARG A 41 -11.08 4.03 -8.01
N TYR A 42 -10.42 2.95 -8.42
CA TYR A 42 -9.29 2.96 -9.35
C TYR A 42 -9.79 2.40 -10.68
N PRO A 43 -9.96 3.23 -11.73
CA PRO A 43 -10.42 2.76 -13.04
C PRO A 43 -9.48 1.71 -13.61
N LEU A 44 -10.01 0.65 -14.22
CA LEU A 44 -9.20 -0.29 -14.99
C LEU A 44 -8.75 0.39 -16.28
N SER A 45 -7.47 0.23 -16.64
CA SER A 45 -6.88 0.89 -17.81
C SER A 45 -7.52 0.43 -19.14
N ASP A 46 -8.11 -0.76 -19.17
CA ASP A 46 -8.82 -1.30 -20.34
C ASP A 46 -10.26 -0.76 -20.49
N GLY A 47 -10.70 0.12 -19.57
CA GLY A 47 -12.05 0.69 -19.57
C GLY A 47 -13.15 -0.27 -19.13
N SER A 48 -12.82 -1.49 -18.69
CA SER A 48 -13.81 -2.50 -18.30
C SER A 48 -14.50 -2.23 -16.96
N GLY A 49 -14.09 -1.18 -16.24
CA GLY A 49 -14.71 -0.79 -14.98
C GLY A 49 -13.70 -0.15 -14.03
N TYR A 50 -13.80 -0.51 -12.75
CA TYR A 50 -12.90 -0.03 -11.70
C TYR A 50 -12.72 -1.11 -10.62
N VAL A 51 -11.65 -0.97 -9.84
CA VAL A 51 -11.45 -1.69 -8.59
C VAL A 51 -11.78 -0.75 -7.43
N LEU A 52 -12.53 -1.25 -6.44
CA LEU A 52 -12.83 -0.49 -5.22
C LEU A 52 -11.79 -0.82 -4.15
N LEU A 53 -11.01 0.17 -3.76
CA LEU A 53 -9.95 0.06 -2.76
C LEU A 53 -10.41 0.64 -1.43
N ALA A 54 -9.97 0.05 -0.32
CA ALA A 54 -10.23 0.59 1.01
C ALA A 54 -8.92 0.97 1.73
N THR A 55 -8.86 2.16 2.33
CA THR A 55 -7.66 2.63 3.05
C THR A 55 -7.98 3.65 4.14
N THR A 56 -7.18 3.69 5.20
CA THR A 56 -7.20 4.76 6.21
C THR A 56 -6.38 5.99 5.81
N ARG A 57 -5.51 5.87 4.80
CA ARG A 57 -4.52 6.90 4.38
C ARG A 57 -4.73 7.31 2.91
N PRO A 58 -5.87 7.93 2.55
CA PRO A 58 -6.17 8.28 1.17
C PRO A 58 -5.11 9.20 0.55
N GLU A 59 -4.49 10.07 1.34
CA GLU A 59 -3.44 11.00 0.91
C GLU A 59 -2.20 10.29 0.33
N THR A 60 -1.93 9.06 0.76
CA THR A 60 -0.78 8.29 0.29
C THR A 60 -1.00 7.65 -1.09
N MET A 61 -2.22 7.72 -1.65
CA MET A 61 -2.53 7.17 -2.98
C MET A 61 -1.59 7.67 -4.07
N LEU A 62 -1.12 8.92 -3.95
CA LEU A 62 -0.28 9.55 -4.97
C LEU A 62 1.07 8.84 -5.13
N GLY A 63 1.50 8.11 -4.10
CA GLY A 63 2.71 7.29 -4.10
C GLY A 63 2.50 5.84 -4.53
N ASP A 64 1.29 5.41 -4.87
CA ASP A 64 0.99 4.01 -5.14
C ASP A 64 1.73 3.49 -6.36
N THR A 65 2.37 2.34 -6.20
CA THR A 65 3.17 1.68 -7.24
C THR A 65 2.49 0.46 -7.81
N ALA A 66 1.54 -0.12 -7.08
CA ALA A 66 0.71 -1.26 -7.50
C ALA A 66 -0.57 -1.32 -6.64
N VAL A 67 -1.50 -2.17 -7.05
CA VAL A 67 -2.63 -2.64 -6.25
C VAL A 67 -2.47 -4.14 -6.05
N ALA A 68 -2.68 -4.65 -4.85
CA ALA A 68 -2.60 -6.07 -4.54
C ALA A 68 -3.97 -6.66 -4.20
N VAL A 69 -4.20 -7.89 -4.65
CA VAL A 69 -5.36 -8.72 -4.32
C VAL A 69 -4.90 -10.13 -3.97
N ASN A 70 -5.68 -10.85 -3.16
CA ASN A 70 -5.35 -12.24 -2.85
C ASN A 70 -5.59 -13.13 -4.09
N PRO A 71 -4.65 -14.02 -4.49
CA PRO A 71 -4.84 -14.92 -5.62
C PRO A 71 -6.00 -15.91 -5.41
N ASN A 72 -6.40 -16.20 -4.17
CA ASN A 72 -7.51 -17.09 -3.85
C ASN A 72 -8.88 -16.38 -3.83
N ASP A 73 -8.90 -15.05 -3.95
CA ASP A 73 -10.14 -14.28 -4.00
C ASP A 73 -10.78 -14.35 -5.39
N GLU A 74 -11.80 -15.21 -5.53
CA GLU A 74 -12.56 -15.40 -6.77
C GLU A 74 -13.12 -14.08 -7.35
N ARG A 75 -13.37 -13.06 -6.51
CA ARG A 75 -13.88 -11.75 -6.96
C ARG A 75 -12.86 -11.02 -7.85
N TYR A 76 -11.57 -11.26 -7.66
CA TYR A 76 -10.49 -10.48 -8.28
C TYR A 76 -9.53 -11.30 -9.16
N LYS A 77 -9.67 -12.64 -9.23
CA LYS A 77 -8.81 -13.49 -10.07
C LYS A 77 -8.69 -13.01 -11.52
N SER A 78 -9.79 -12.55 -12.12
CA SER A 78 -9.84 -12.12 -13.52
C SER A 78 -9.14 -10.78 -13.81
N ILE A 79 -8.79 -10.01 -12.77
CA ILE A 79 -8.12 -8.71 -12.90
C ILE A 79 -6.64 -8.76 -12.54
N ILE A 80 -6.13 -9.89 -12.02
CA ILE A 80 -4.70 -10.08 -11.76
C ILE A 80 -3.92 -9.93 -13.07
N GLY A 81 -2.85 -9.13 -13.05
CA GLY A 81 -2.04 -8.82 -14.23
C GLY A 81 -2.62 -7.71 -15.11
N LYS A 82 -3.87 -7.26 -14.88
CA LYS A 82 -4.37 -6.02 -15.47
C LYS A 82 -3.73 -4.81 -14.81
N LYS A 83 -4.04 -3.62 -15.33
CA LYS A 83 -3.60 -2.35 -14.78
C LYS A 83 -4.79 -1.49 -14.41
N VAL A 84 -4.57 -0.60 -13.46
CA VAL A 84 -5.48 0.48 -13.09
C VAL A 84 -4.83 1.82 -13.34
N ILE A 85 -5.66 2.83 -13.58
CA ILE A 85 -5.25 4.22 -13.64
C ILE A 85 -5.31 4.78 -12.22
N LEU A 86 -4.16 5.26 -11.73
CA LEU A 86 -4.06 5.93 -10.45
C LEU A 86 -4.86 7.24 -10.50
N PRO A 87 -5.89 7.43 -9.65
CA PRO A 87 -6.69 8.65 -9.63
C PRO A 87 -5.83 9.89 -9.41
N LEU A 88 -6.24 11.03 -9.99
CA LEU A 88 -5.57 12.34 -9.94
C LEU A 88 -4.21 12.42 -10.67
N VAL A 89 -3.43 11.33 -10.67
CA VAL A 89 -2.10 11.27 -11.30
C VAL A 89 -2.19 10.82 -12.76
N GLY A 90 -3.14 9.94 -13.10
CA GLY A 90 -3.31 9.40 -14.45
C GLY A 90 -2.25 8.37 -14.87
N ARG A 91 -1.41 7.91 -13.93
CA ARG A 91 -0.39 6.88 -14.16
C ARG A 91 -1.03 5.49 -14.12
N GLU A 92 -0.63 4.60 -15.02
CA GLU A 92 -0.99 3.18 -14.91
C GLU A 92 -0.12 2.44 -13.89
N ILE A 93 -0.75 1.66 -13.02
CA ILE A 93 -0.07 0.78 -12.06
C ILE A 93 -0.66 -0.64 -12.16
N PRO A 94 0.16 -1.68 -11.96
CA PRO A 94 -0.28 -3.07 -12.08
C PRO A 94 -1.16 -3.51 -10.92
N ILE A 95 -2.06 -4.45 -11.19
CA ILE A 95 -2.71 -5.29 -10.19
C ILE A 95 -1.88 -6.56 -10.04
N VAL A 96 -1.33 -6.78 -8.85
CA VAL A 96 -0.51 -7.94 -8.50
C VAL A 96 -1.26 -8.87 -7.55
N SER A 97 -0.87 -10.13 -7.53
CA SER A 97 -1.38 -11.12 -6.57
C SER A 97 -0.43 -11.26 -5.39
N ASP A 98 -0.96 -11.21 -4.17
CA ASP A 98 -0.20 -11.46 -2.95
C ASP A 98 -1.07 -12.17 -1.91
N GLU A 99 -0.59 -13.29 -1.37
CA GLU A 99 -1.31 -14.10 -0.37
C GLU A 99 -1.40 -13.39 1.00
N TYR A 100 -0.57 -12.37 1.25
CA TYR A 100 -0.64 -11.52 2.45
C TYR A 100 -1.92 -10.66 2.50
N VAL A 101 -2.59 -10.46 1.36
CA VAL A 101 -3.82 -9.67 1.33
C VAL A 101 -4.97 -10.42 1.99
N GLU A 102 -5.50 -9.87 3.09
CA GLU A 102 -6.67 -10.40 3.78
C GLU A 102 -7.96 -10.11 2.99
N MET A 103 -8.65 -11.17 2.55
CA MET A 103 -9.82 -11.07 1.68
C MET A 103 -11.04 -10.39 2.35
N ASP A 104 -11.16 -10.58 3.67
CA ASP A 104 -12.29 -10.10 4.46
C ASP A 104 -12.05 -8.70 5.04
N PHE A 105 -10.84 -8.15 4.92
CA PHE A 105 -10.53 -6.81 5.41
C PHE A 105 -10.88 -5.74 4.36
N GLY A 106 -11.84 -4.88 4.71
CA GLY A 106 -12.34 -3.84 3.82
C GLY A 106 -12.90 -4.41 2.51
N THR A 107 -12.26 -4.09 1.39
CA THR A 107 -12.67 -4.62 0.08
C THR A 107 -11.86 -5.85 -0.35
N GLY A 108 -10.83 -6.27 0.39
CA GLY A 108 -9.88 -7.30 -0.06
C GLY A 108 -8.91 -6.79 -1.15
N VAL A 109 -8.82 -5.47 -1.32
CA VAL A 109 -7.94 -4.80 -2.28
C VAL A 109 -7.06 -3.81 -1.52
N VAL A 110 -5.74 -3.96 -1.65
CA VAL A 110 -4.74 -3.17 -0.91
C VAL A 110 -3.93 -2.32 -1.89
N LYS A 111 -3.69 -1.05 -1.54
CA LYS A 111 -2.76 -0.19 -2.30
C LYS A 111 -1.33 -0.46 -1.83
N ILE A 112 -0.39 -0.50 -2.76
CA ILE A 112 1.02 -0.73 -2.45
C ILE A 112 1.78 0.58 -2.58
N THR A 113 2.21 1.13 -1.44
CA THR A 113 2.86 2.45 -1.33
C THR A 113 4.23 2.36 -0.62
N PRO A 114 5.26 1.74 -1.21
CA PRO A 114 6.50 1.35 -0.51
C PRO A 114 7.31 2.50 0.10
N ALA A 115 7.08 3.74 -0.35
CA ALA A 115 7.74 4.92 0.20
C ALA A 115 7.17 5.37 1.56
N HIS A 116 6.02 4.83 1.97
CA HIS A 116 5.24 5.34 3.11
C HIS A 116 4.66 4.26 4.03
N ASP A 117 4.79 2.99 3.66
CA ASP A 117 4.26 1.83 4.41
C ASP A 117 5.29 0.67 4.32
N PRO A 118 5.73 0.08 5.46
CA PRO A 118 6.71 -1.00 5.51
C PRO A 118 6.19 -2.39 5.12
#